data_AF-A0A401SRS6-F1
#
_entry.id   AF-A0A401SRS6-F1
#
_cell.length_a   1.000
_cell.length_b   1.000
_cell.length_c   1.000
_cell.angle_alpha   90.00
_cell.angle_beta   90.00
_cell.angle_gamma   90.00
#
_symmetry.space_group_name_H-M   'P 1'
#
loop_
_entity.id
_entity.type
_entity.pdbx_description
1 polymer ?
#
loop_
_entity_poly.entity_id
_entity_poly.type
_entity_poly.pdbx_seq_one_letter_code
_entity_poly.pdbx_strand_id
1 'polypeptide(L)'
;GLKTTMTQNPKFKYEDWGPTFFSFRFLKVVMQNLIMSYGDDAFKGYPAPNTRVIDLENKEHKLLDFAKDNRPLILNFGSCS
;
A
#
# COMPACT_ATOMS: atom_id res chain seq x y z
N GLY A 1 -10.59 -0.41 16.85
CA GLY A 1 -11.36 -1.64 16.55
C GLY A 1 -10.77 -2.88 17.22
N LEU A 2 -11.53 -3.97 17.36
CA LEU A 2 -11.04 -5.27 17.85
C LEU A 2 -9.98 -5.81 16.87
N LYS A 3 -8.73 -5.99 17.31
CA LYS A 3 -7.66 -6.58 16.49
C LYS A 3 -7.82 -8.10 16.45
N THR A 4 -8.78 -8.59 15.68
CA THR A 4 -8.90 -10.03 15.39
C THR A 4 -7.82 -10.43 14.40
N THR A 5 -7.03 -11.45 14.70
CA THR A 5 -6.11 -12.05 13.71
C THR A 5 -6.92 -12.58 12.52
N MET A 6 -6.29 -12.76 11.35
CA MET A 6 -6.97 -13.22 10.13
C MET A 6 -7.82 -14.48 10.34
N THR A 7 -7.43 -15.34 11.29
CA THR A 7 -8.12 -16.58 11.67
C THR A 7 -9.39 -16.39 12.52
N GLN A 8 -9.63 -15.19 13.06
CA GLN A 8 -10.76 -14.87 13.95
C GLN A 8 -11.83 -14.00 13.29
N ASN A 9 -11.62 -13.55 12.04
CA ASN A 9 -12.58 -12.73 11.32
C ASN A 9 -13.67 -13.63 10.68
N PRO A 10 -14.95 -13.54 11.09
CA PRO A 10 -16.01 -14.39 10.55
C PRO A 10 -16.31 -14.12 9.06
N LYS A 11 -15.87 -12.97 8.52
CA LYS A 11 -15.94 -12.61 7.09
C LYS A 11 -14.74 -13.12 6.28
N PHE A 12 -13.76 -13.76 6.93
CA PHE A 12 -12.52 -14.19 6.31
C PHE A 12 -12.13 -15.58 6.86
N LYS A 13 -12.90 -16.60 6.48
CA LYS A 13 -12.71 -17.96 6.99
C LYS A 13 -11.56 -18.65 6.26
N TYR A 14 -10.89 -19.58 6.93
CA TYR A 14 -9.80 -20.36 6.33
C TYR A 14 -10.21 -21.02 5.01
N GLU A 15 -11.42 -21.57 4.93
CA GLU A 15 -11.89 -22.24 3.71
C GLU A 15 -11.99 -21.31 2.49
N ASP A 16 -12.14 -20.00 2.70
CA ASP A 16 -12.26 -19.02 1.62
C ASP A 16 -10.91 -18.70 0.95
N TRP A 17 -9.78 -18.93 1.64
CA TRP A 17 -8.45 -18.51 1.17
C TRP A 17 -7.33 -19.55 1.38
N GLY A 18 -7.42 -20.39 2.41
CA GLY A 18 -6.46 -21.43 2.75
C GLY A 18 -6.12 -22.36 1.58
N PRO A 19 -7.12 -22.93 0.87
CA PRO A 19 -6.87 -23.76 -0.31
C PRO A 19 -6.20 -23.03 -1.48
N THR A 20 -6.19 -21.68 -1.48
CA THR A 20 -5.47 -20.93 -2.50
C THR A 20 -3.97 -20.86 -2.23
N PHE A 21 -3.50 -21.05 -0.99
CA PHE A 21 -2.07 -21.10 -0.66
C PHE A 21 -1.38 -22.24 -1.41
N PHE A 22 -0.14 -22.00 -1.86
CA PHE A 22 0.67 -22.94 -2.65
C PHE A 22 0.06 -23.42 -3.98
N SER A 23 -1.08 -22.86 -4.41
CA SER A 23 -1.60 -23.07 -5.76
C SER A 23 -0.83 -22.25 -6.81
N PHE A 24 -0.97 -22.62 -8.09
CA PHE A 24 -0.46 -21.79 -9.19
C PHE A 24 -1.05 -20.37 -9.19
N ARG A 25 -2.30 -20.21 -8.73
CA ARG A 25 -2.95 -18.90 -8.57
C ARG A 25 -2.21 -18.06 -7.54
N PHE A 26 -1.83 -18.65 -6.42
CA PHE A 26 -1.05 -17.97 -5.39
C PHE A 26 0.34 -17.60 -5.89
N LEU A 27 1.05 -18.54 -6.54
CA LEU A 27 2.36 -18.24 -7.13
C LEU A 27 2.29 -17.06 -8.11
N LYS A 28 1.29 -17.05 -9.00
CA LYS A 28 1.08 -15.94 -9.95
C LYS A 28 0.89 -14.61 -9.22
N VAL A 29 0.06 -14.58 -8.18
CA VAL A 29 -0.21 -13.37 -7.38
C VAL A 29 1.04 -12.90 -6.65
N VAL A 30 1.79 -13.81 -6.01
CA VAL A 30 3.04 -13.47 -5.33
C VAL A 30 4.05 -12.89 -6.30
N MET A 31 4.25 -13.53 -7.47
CA MET A 31 5.17 -13.03 -8.50
C MET A 31 4.74 -11.66 -9.02
N GLN A 32 3.45 -11.45 -9.29
CA GLN A 32 2.94 -10.15 -9.71
C GLN A 32 3.18 -9.06 -8.65
N ASN A 33 2.95 -9.37 -7.37
CA ASN A 33 3.21 -8.42 -6.28
C ASN A 33 4.70 -8.12 -6.15
N LEU A 34 5.57 -9.13 -6.19
CA LEU A 34 7.02 -8.95 -6.10
C LEU A 34 7.53 -8.06 -7.23
N ILE A 35 7.10 -8.32 -8.47
CA ILE A 35 7.47 -7.51 -9.64
C ILE A 35 6.93 -6.08 -9.50
N MET A 36 5.68 -5.90 -9.06
CA MET A 36 5.08 -4.58 -8.90
C MET A 36 5.78 -3.77 -7.80
N SER A 37 6.17 -4.41 -6.70
CA SER A 37 6.88 -3.77 -5.60
C SER A 37 8.36 -3.51 -5.88
N TYR A 38 8.89 -4.03 -7.00
CA TYR A 38 10.30 -3.86 -7.37
C TYR A 38 10.56 -2.41 -7.79
N GLY A 39 10.94 -1.58 -6.82
CA GLY A 39 11.18 -0.14 -7.02
C GLY A 39 10.27 0.78 -6.19
N ASP A 40 9.40 0.23 -5.34
CA ASP A 40 8.61 1.02 -4.41
C ASP A 40 9.45 1.58 -3.24
N ASP A 41 10.63 1.00 -2.99
CA ASP A 41 11.53 1.43 -1.94
C ASP A 41 12.13 2.83 -2.22
N ALA A 42 11.87 3.77 -1.32
CA ALA A 42 12.43 5.11 -1.36
C ALA A 42 13.65 5.22 -0.45
N PHE A 43 14.76 5.76 -0.97
CA PHE A 43 16.01 5.90 -0.24
C PHE A 43 16.39 7.38 -0.05
N LYS A 44 17.02 7.70 1.10
CA LYS A 44 17.52 9.06 1.37
C LYS A 44 18.60 9.45 0.35
N GLY A 45 18.51 10.67 -0.17
CA GLY A 45 19.46 11.21 -1.16
C GLY A 45 19.08 10.90 -2.62
N TYR A 46 18.08 10.05 -2.83
CA TYR A 46 17.46 9.83 -4.14
C TYR A 46 16.23 10.73 -4.32
N PRO A 47 15.76 10.92 -5.57
CA PRO A 47 14.53 11.67 -5.83
C PRO A 47 13.33 11.08 -5.07
N ALA A 48 12.55 11.96 -4.43
CA ALA A 48 11.33 11.54 -3.75
C ALA A 48 10.31 10.98 -4.76
N PRO A 49 9.68 9.82 -4.49
CA PRO A 49 8.66 9.25 -5.37
C PRO A 49 7.49 10.23 -5.57
N ASN A 50 7.07 10.42 -6.82
CA ASN A 50 5.93 11.29 -7.14
C ASN A 50 4.64 10.47 -7.31
N THR A 51 4.25 9.76 -6.26
CA THR A 51 3.09 8.86 -6.25
C THR A 51 1.77 9.62 -6.29
N ARG A 52 0.72 8.97 -6.80
CA ARG A 52 -0.65 9.51 -6.82
C ARG A 52 -1.26 9.46 -5.43
N VAL A 53 -2.00 10.49 -5.06
CA VAL A 53 -2.76 10.61 -3.81
C VAL A 53 -4.14 11.17 -4.10
N ILE A 54 -5.12 10.82 -3.28
CA ILE A 54 -6.48 11.35 -3.35
C ILE A 54 -6.69 12.29 -2.16
N ASP A 55 -7.19 13.50 -2.43
CA ASP A 55 -7.49 14.46 -1.37
C ASP A 55 -8.85 14.18 -0.69
N LEU A 56 -9.20 15.02 0.28
CA LEU A 56 -10.46 14.92 1.01
C LEU A 56 -11.71 15.22 0.14
N GLU A 57 -11.51 15.83 -1.03
CA GLU A 57 -12.56 16.16 -2.00
C GLU A 57 -12.68 15.07 -3.09
N ASN A 58 -11.99 13.93 -2.93
CA ASN A 58 -11.88 12.84 -3.91
C ASN A 58 -11.21 13.23 -5.23
N LYS A 59 -10.36 14.25 -5.24
CA LYS A 59 -9.58 14.64 -6.41
C LYS A 59 -8.20 13.99 -6.39
N GLU A 60 -7.76 13.53 -7.56
CA GLU A 60 -6.43 12.96 -7.75
C GLU A 60 -5.36 14.06 -7.88
N HIS A 61 -4.28 13.91 -7.13
CA HIS A 61 -3.08 14.75 -7.17
C HIS A 61 -1.84 13.86 -7.14
N LYS A 62 -0.67 14.44 -7.39
CA LYS A 62 0.61 13.79 -7.09
C LYS A 62 1.22 14.35 -5.82
N LEU A 63 2.03 13.54 -5.15
CA LEU A 63 2.65 13.90 -3.87
C LEU A 63 3.47 15.20 -3.94
N LEU A 64 4.19 15.42 -5.05
CA LEU A 64 5.03 16.61 -5.23
C LEU A 64 4.22 17.86 -5.59
N ASP A 65 2.94 17.74 -5.95
CA ASP A 65 2.09 18.91 -6.22
C ASP A 65 1.83 19.73 -4.93
N PHE A 66 2.05 19.13 -3.76
CA PHE A 66 1.97 19.78 -2.46
C PHE A 66 3.28 20.48 -2.04
N ALA A 67 4.38 20.24 -2.76
CA ALA A 67 5.65 20.91 -2.50
C ALA A 67 5.57 22.38 -2.97
N LYS A 68 6.16 23.29 -2.18
CA LYS A 68 6.17 24.73 -2.48
C LYS A 68 7.59 25.25 -2.59
N ASP A 69 8.02 25.54 -3.81
CA ASP A 69 9.35 26.04 -4.14
C ASP A 69 10.44 25.21 -3.43
N ASN A 70 11.25 25.87 -2.61
CA ASN A 70 12.36 25.27 -1.86
C ASN A 70 11.99 24.93 -0.40
N ARG A 71 10.71 24.97 -0.03
CA ARG A 71 10.27 24.62 1.33
C ARG A 71 10.20 23.10 1.48
N PRO A 72 10.78 22.53 2.56
CA PRO A 72 10.69 21.10 2.81
C PRO A 72 9.23 20.70 3.05
N LEU A 73 8.78 19.67 2.35
CA LEU A 73 7.48 19.04 2.56
C LEU A 73 7.67 17.87 3.54
N ILE A 74 6.97 17.90 4.67
CA ILE A 74 7.00 16.85 5.69
C ILE A 74 5.76 15.98 5.49
N LEU A 75 5.97 14.66 5.42
CA LEU A 75 4.90 13.68 5.24
C LEU A 75 4.70 12.88 6.52
N ASN A 76 3.45 12.69 6.91
CA ASN A 76 3.06 11.83 8.01
C ASN A 76 1.95 10.90 7.53
N PHE A 77 2.27 9.61 7.41
CA PHE A 77 1.34 8.58 6.98
C PHE A 77 0.70 7.90 8.19
N GLY A 78 -0.62 7.80 8.20
CA GLY A 78 -1.35 7.16 9.29
C GLY A 78 -2.80 6.89 8.92
N SER A 79 -3.50 6.17 9.80
CA SER A 79 -4.93 5.89 9.69
C SER A 79 -5.58 5.88 11.08
N CYS A 80 -6.88 6.17 11.14
CA CYS A 80 -7.68 5.99 12.35
C CYS A 80 -7.98 4.50 12.53
N SER A 81 -7.74 3.94 13.72
CA SER A 81 -7.99 2.52 14.05
C SER A 81 -9.29 2.26 14.79
#